data_AF-A0A846DA28-F1
#
_entry.id   AF-A0A846DA28-F1
#
_cell.length_a   1.000
_cell.length_b   1.000
_cell.length_c   1.000
_cell.angle_alpha   90.00
_cell.angle_beta   90.00
_cell.angle_gamma   90.00
#
_symmetry.space_group_name_H-M   'P 1'
#
loop_
_entity.id
_entity.type
_entity.pdbx_description
1 polymer ?
#
loop_
_entity_poly.entity_id
_entity_poly.type
_entity_poly.pdbx_seq_one_letter_code
_entity_poly.pdbx_strand_id
1 'polypeptide(L)'
;MTKYLKPKEASELLGVNVRTLARWEKAGIIQAIKTPSGQRRYDVESYTHSFSVKKETVLYCRVYSHAQKPDLNRQVAQLQALYPEARTIKEVGGGLNFKRKKLLALLSQILKGEVSRVVVAHKDRLARFGFDLFNWLCEQNKCELIVLNEKELSPQAEMVEDILAILHCFSSRLYGLRKYKTLLNNDPELCKEPSKPS
;
A
#
# COMPACT_ATOMS: atom_id res chain seq x y z
N MET A 1 20.41 -12.53 -20.59
CA MET A 1 20.30 -13.12 -21.95
C MET A 1 18.84 -13.06 -22.34
N THR A 2 18.50 -12.37 -23.43
CA THR A 2 17.11 -12.21 -23.88
C THR A 2 16.54 -13.55 -24.31
N LYS A 3 15.47 -14.01 -23.65
CA LYS A 3 14.88 -15.33 -23.93
C LYS A 3 13.82 -15.22 -25.03
N TYR A 4 14.13 -15.73 -26.21
CA TYR A 4 13.20 -15.75 -27.36
C TYR A 4 12.27 -16.98 -27.32
N LEU A 5 10.96 -16.74 -27.15
CA LEU A 5 9.94 -17.79 -26.98
C LEU A 5 9.29 -18.21 -28.30
N LYS A 6 8.81 -19.46 -28.37
CA LYS A 6 8.00 -19.91 -29.51
C LYS A 6 6.66 -19.16 -29.57
N PRO A 7 6.01 -19.08 -30.75
CA PRO A 7 4.72 -18.39 -30.87
C PRO A 7 3.65 -18.91 -29.90
N LYS A 8 3.59 -20.23 -29.69
CA LYS A 8 2.63 -20.85 -28.76
C LYS A 8 2.92 -20.49 -27.30
N GLU A 9 4.17 -20.63 -26.87
CA GLU A 9 4.62 -20.28 -25.51
C GLU A 9 4.40 -18.79 -25.23
N ALA A 10 4.73 -17.91 -26.18
CA ALA A 10 4.49 -16.48 -26.05
C ALA A 10 2.99 -16.14 -25.98
N SER A 11 2.15 -16.89 -26.71
CA SER A 11 0.70 -16.69 -26.73
C SER A 11 0.04 -17.07 -25.41
N GLU A 12 0.49 -18.18 -24.81
CA GLU A 12 0.06 -18.64 -23.50
C GLU A 12 0.49 -17.68 -22.40
N LEU A 13 1.73 -17.18 -22.46
CA LEU A 13 2.27 -16.26 -21.46
C LEU A 13 1.63 -14.86 -21.50
N LEU A 14 1.28 -14.36 -22.69
CA LEU A 14 0.65 -13.05 -22.88
C LEU A 14 -0.89 -13.12 -22.90
N GLY A 15 -1.49 -14.31 -22.83
CA GLY A 15 -2.94 -14.49 -22.86
C GLY A 15 -3.61 -14.04 -24.16
N VAL A 16 -2.91 -14.11 -25.29
CA VAL A 16 -3.41 -13.67 -26.60
C VAL A 16 -3.30 -14.77 -27.65
N ASN A 17 -4.04 -14.67 -28.76
CA ASN A 17 -3.90 -15.60 -29.87
C ASN A 17 -2.55 -15.40 -30.61
N VAL A 18 -1.96 -16.48 -31.12
CA VAL A 18 -0.76 -16.44 -31.98
C VAL A 18 -0.90 -15.47 -33.18
N ARG A 19 -2.10 -15.36 -33.77
CA ARG A 19 -2.37 -14.38 -34.84
C ARG A 19 -2.23 -12.94 -34.35
N THR A 20 -2.62 -12.67 -33.10
CA THR A 20 -2.46 -11.35 -32.46
C THR A 20 -0.99 -11.00 -32.30
N LEU A 21 -0.14 -11.96 -31.92
CA LEU A 21 1.31 -11.77 -31.83
C LEU A 21 1.93 -11.40 -33.19
N ALA A 22 1.52 -12.10 -34.27
CA ALA A 22 2.01 -11.78 -35.62
C ALA A 22 1.54 -10.39 -36.10
N ARG A 23 0.33 -9.98 -35.70
CA ARG A 23 -0.17 -8.62 -35.96
C ARG A 23 0.64 -7.58 -35.18
N TRP A 24 0.94 -7.85 -33.92
CA TRP A 24 1.76 -6.97 -33.07
C TRP A 24 3.20 -6.85 -33.57
N GLU A 25 3.80 -7.94 -34.06
CA GLU A 25 5.11 -7.90 -34.76
C GLU A 25 5.05 -6.97 -35.96
N LYS A 26 4.05 -7.14 -36.84
CA LYS A 26 3.89 -6.30 -38.03
C LYS A 26 3.66 -4.81 -37.69
N ALA A 27 3.04 -4.54 -36.54
CA ALA A 27 2.81 -3.20 -36.02
C ALA A 27 4.02 -2.63 -35.24
N GLY A 28 5.11 -3.40 -35.07
CA GLY A 28 6.28 -2.99 -34.29
C GLY A 28 6.07 -2.97 -32.78
N ILE A 29 4.96 -3.54 -32.28
CA ILE A 29 4.59 -3.55 -30.87
C ILE A 29 5.42 -4.57 -30.07
N ILE A 30 5.74 -5.71 -30.68
CA ILE A 30 6.59 -6.77 -30.09
C ILE A 30 7.69 -7.13 -31.08
N GLN A 31 8.91 -7.31 -30.57
CA GLN A 31 10.04 -7.74 -31.40
C GLN A 31 10.01 -9.25 -31.59
N ALA A 32 10.37 -9.69 -32.80
CA ALA A 32 10.54 -11.10 -33.12
C ALA A 32 11.77 -11.32 -33.99
N ILE A 33 12.45 -12.43 -33.77
CA ILE A 33 13.52 -12.91 -34.64
C ILE A 33 13.02 -14.09 -35.47
N LYS A 34 13.57 -14.26 -36.66
CA LYS A 34 13.39 -15.48 -37.45
C LYS A 34 14.61 -16.36 -37.30
N THR A 35 14.37 -17.62 -36.98
CA THR A 35 15.42 -18.66 -37.03
C THR A 35 15.85 -18.91 -38.48
N PRO A 36 17.01 -19.54 -38.72
CA PRO A 36 17.44 -19.92 -40.06
C PRO A 36 16.43 -20.79 -40.82
N SER A 37 15.58 -21.54 -40.09
CA SER A 37 14.47 -22.34 -40.65
C SER A 37 13.18 -21.53 -40.89
N GLY A 38 13.22 -20.20 -40.75
CA GLY A 38 12.09 -19.31 -41.00
C GLY A 38 11.04 -19.23 -39.88
N GLN A 39 11.22 -19.95 -38.77
CA GLN A 39 10.29 -19.91 -37.64
C GLN A 39 10.48 -18.64 -36.80
N ARG A 40 9.37 -17.97 -36.46
CA ARG A 40 9.35 -16.81 -35.58
C ARG A 40 9.65 -17.19 -34.13
N ARG A 41 10.40 -16.34 -33.43
CA ARG A 41 10.58 -16.37 -31.98
C ARG A 41 10.38 -14.96 -31.43
N TYR A 42 9.56 -14.82 -30.40
CA TYR A 42 9.18 -13.52 -29.85
C TYR A 42 10.00 -13.16 -28.62
N ASP A 43 10.39 -11.89 -28.54
CA ASP A 43 10.97 -11.30 -27.35
C ASP A 43 9.84 -10.78 -26.44
N VAL A 44 9.33 -11.68 -25.61
CA VAL A 44 8.24 -11.35 -24.68
C VAL A 44 8.76 -10.55 -23.48
N GLU A 45 10.02 -10.74 -23.10
CA GLU A 45 10.64 -10.00 -22.00
C GLU A 45 10.77 -8.51 -22.34
N SER A 46 11.22 -8.17 -23.55
CA SER A 46 11.29 -6.77 -24.01
C SER A 46 9.91 -6.14 -24.12
N TYR A 47 8.89 -6.88 -24.58
CA TYR A 47 7.51 -6.40 -24.63
C TYR A 47 6.94 -6.15 -23.23
N THR A 48 7.10 -7.12 -22.31
CA THR A 48 6.65 -6.98 -20.92
C THR A 48 7.44 -5.92 -20.16
N HIS A 49 8.70 -5.66 -20.47
CA HIS A 49 9.49 -4.55 -19.91
C HIS A 49 9.11 -3.20 -20.52
N SER A 50 8.80 -3.15 -21.81
CA SER A 50 8.34 -1.92 -22.49
C SER A 50 6.96 -1.48 -22.01
N PHE A 51 6.11 -2.44 -21.61
CA PHE A 51 4.82 -2.23 -20.97
C PHE A 51 4.85 -2.37 -19.44
N SER A 52 6.01 -2.67 -18.85
CA SER A 52 6.19 -2.57 -17.40
C SER A 52 6.13 -1.09 -17.10
N VAL A 53 4.95 -0.64 -16.70
CA VAL A 53 4.71 0.67 -16.10
C VAL A 53 5.94 0.95 -15.24
N LYS A 54 6.70 2.01 -15.56
CA LYS A 54 7.86 2.43 -14.75
C LYS A 54 7.36 2.52 -13.32
N LYS A 55 7.67 1.49 -12.53
CA LYS A 55 7.08 1.36 -11.21
C LYS A 55 7.63 2.49 -10.37
N GLU A 56 6.74 3.36 -9.91
CA GLU A 56 7.10 4.64 -9.30
C GLU A 56 7.69 4.40 -7.91
N THR A 57 8.71 5.18 -7.55
CA THR A 57 9.16 5.31 -6.15
C THR A 57 8.41 6.46 -5.52
N VAL A 58 7.78 6.21 -4.36
CA VAL A 58 6.95 7.18 -3.65
C VAL A 58 7.57 7.53 -2.30
N LEU A 59 7.70 8.82 -2.02
CA LEU A 59 8.09 9.35 -0.71
C LEU A 59 6.82 9.71 0.07
N TYR A 60 6.54 9.02 1.17
CA TYR A 60 5.36 9.29 1.98
C TYR A 60 5.74 10.05 3.26
N CYS A 61 5.27 11.30 3.36
CA CYS A 61 5.53 12.20 4.49
C CYS A 61 4.23 12.54 5.21
N ARG A 62 4.27 12.53 6.55
CA ARG A 62 3.10 12.80 7.39
C ARG A 62 3.45 13.63 8.61
N VAL A 63 2.52 14.52 8.97
CA VAL A 63 2.44 15.15 10.30
C VAL A 63 1.02 15.04 10.85
N TYR A 64 0.85 15.19 12.16
CA TYR A 64 -0.49 15.11 12.78
C TYR A 64 -1.37 16.32 12.41
N SER A 65 -0.84 17.54 12.52
CA SER A 65 -1.58 18.78 12.30
C SER A 65 -0.91 19.72 11.29
N HIS A 66 -1.68 20.67 10.76
CA HIS A 66 -1.15 21.70 9.87
C HIS A 66 -0.12 22.63 10.54
N ALA A 67 -0.14 22.76 11.87
CA ALA A 67 0.86 23.54 12.60
C ALA A 67 2.28 22.97 12.44
N GLN A 68 2.39 21.68 12.16
CA GLN A 68 3.66 20.97 11.94
C GLN A 68 4.11 20.98 10.46
N LYS A 69 3.53 21.85 9.62
CA LYS A 69 3.96 22.02 8.22
C LYS A 69 5.47 22.25 8.04
N PRO A 70 6.19 22.98 8.92
CA PRO A 70 7.64 23.10 8.82
C PRO A 70 8.36 21.74 8.91
N ASP A 71 7.91 20.87 9.83
CA ASP A 71 8.46 19.52 9.98
C ASP A 71 8.17 18.66 8.75
N LEU A 72 6.94 18.72 8.22
CA LEU A 72 6.56 18.03 6.99
C LEU A 72 7.47 18.42 5.82
N ASN A 73 7.84 19.69 5.69
CA ASN A 73 8.75 20.15 4.65
C ASN A 73 10.19 19.68 4.87
N ARG A 74 10.66 19.60 6.13
CA ARG A 74 11.98 19.04 6.46
C ARG A 74 12.05 17.56 6.09
N GLN A 75 11.03 16.77 6.45
CA GLN A 75 10.92 15.36 6.07
C GLN A 75 11.02 15.21 4.54
N VAL A 76 10.23 16.00 3.81
CA VAL A 76 10.22 15.97 2.34
C VAL A 76 11.60 16.28 1.77
N ALA A 77 12.26 17.35 2.24
CA ALA A 77 13.59 17.72 1.76
C ALA A 77 14.64 16.63 2.03
N GLN A 78 14.60 15.99 3.20
CA GLN A 78 15.50 14.88 3.54
C GLN A 78 15.27 13.67 2.63
N LEU A 79 14.02 13.27 2.40
CA LEU A 79 13.69 12.15 1.53
C LEU A 79 14.06 12.44 0.07
N GLN A 80 13.76 13.65 -0.41
CA GLN A 80 14.06 14.06 -1.78
C GLN A 80 15.56 14.19 -2.05
N ALA A 81 16.37 14.55 -1.05
CA ALA A 81 17.82 14.58 -1.20
C ALA A 81 18.41 13.18 -1.51
N LEU A 82 17.80 12.12 -0.97
CA LEU A 82 18.20 10.73 -1.22
C LEU A 82 17.53 10.12 -2.45
N TYR A 83 16.32 10.58 -2.77
CA TYR A 83 15.50 10.09 -3.88
C TYR A 83 14.93 11.27 -4.71
N PRO A 84 15.75 11.95 -5.54
CA PRO A 84 15.33 13.17 -6.25
C PRO A 84 14.19 12.94 -7.26
N GLU A 85 14.20 11.79 -7.92
CA GLU A 85 13.23 11.41 -8.96
C GLU A 85 11.93 10.83 -8.39
N ALA A 86 11.81 10.71 -7.07
CA ALA A 86 10.67 10.06 -6.44
C ALA A 86 9.50 11.02 -6.22
N ARG A 87 8.28 10.53 -6.45
CA ARG A 87 7.06 11.32 -6.24
C ARG A 87 6.77 11.46 -4.76
N THR A 88 6.54 12.69 -4.32
CA THR A 88 6.27 12.98 -2.92
C THR A 88 4.79 13.09 -2.61
N ILE A 89 4.33 12.35 -1.61
CA ILE A 89 2.99 12.43 -1.01
C ILE A 89 3.12 13.05 0.37
N LYS A 90 2.45 14.19 0.57
CA LYS A 90 2.39 14.92 1.85
C LYS A 90 1.01 14.78 2.46
N GLU A 91 0.88 14.30 3.69
CA GLU A 91 -0.42 14.15 4.35
C GLU A 91 -0.42 14.75 5.76
N VAL A 92 -1.59 15.26 6.16
CA VAL A 92 -1.84 15.75 7.52
C VAL A 92 -2.92 14.86 8.13
N GLY A 93 -2.64 14.28 9.29
CA GLY A 93 -3.57 13.45 10.03
C GLY A 93 -2.87 12.52 11.02
N GLY A 94 -3.64 12.03 11.99
CA GLY A 94 -3.14 11.16 13.06
C GLY A 94 -2.63 9.80 12.57
N GLY A 95 -1.61 9.29 13.25
CA GLY A 95 -0.98 8.01 12.91
C GLY A 95 -1.90 6.80 13.09
N LEU A 96 -2.93 6.94 13.93
CA LEU A 96 -3.99 5.93 14.15
C LEU A 96 -5.10 5.95 13.10
N ASN A 97 -5.16 6.99 12.25
CA ASN A 97 -6.21 7.11 11.24
C ASN A 97 -5.83 6.34 9.97
N PHE A 98 -6.27 5.09 9.85
CA PHE A 98 -6.06 4.27 8.65
C PHE A 98 -6.95 4.67 7.45
N LYS A 99 -7.89 5.60 7.63
CA LYS A 99 -8.81 6.11 6.58
C LYS A 99 -8.29 7.40 5.90
N ARG A 100 -7.03 7.76 6.16
CA ARG A 100 -6.31 8.87 5.53
C ARG A 100 -6.38 8.75 3.99
N LYS A 101 -6.86 9.81 3.31
CA LYS A 101 -7.19 9.76 1.88
C LYS A 101 -5.96 9.45 1.02
N LYS A 102 -4.80 10.05 1.32
CA LYS A 102 -3.59 9.86 0.52
C LYS A 102 -2.91 8.53 0.84
N LEU A 103 -2.96 8.08 2.10
CA LEU A 103 -2.59 6.71 2.45
C LEU A 103 -3.42 5.67 1.67
N LEU A 104 -4.74 5.77 1.68
CA LEU A 104 -5.60 4.83 0.94
C LEU A 104 -5.36 4.87 -0.56
N ALA A 105 -5.10 6.05 -1.12
CA ALA A 105 -4.73 6.19 -2.53
C ALA A 105 -3.39 5.51 -2.83
N LEU A 106 -2.39 5.67 -1.97
CA LEU A 106 -1.09 4.99 -2.10
C LEU A 106 -1.25 3.46 -2.04
N LEU A 107 -2.01 2.94 -1.08
CA LEU A 107 -2.28 1.50 -0.98
C LEU A 107 -2.98 0.97 -2.23
N SER A 108 -3.92 1.75 -2.79
CA SER A 108 -4.61 1.38 -4.03
C SER A 108 -3.64 1.31 -5.23
N GLN A 109 -2.63 2.19 -5.29
CA GLN A 109 -1.60 2.15 -6.34
C GLN A 109 -0.65 0.97 -6.15
N ILE A 110 -0.30 0.63 -4.91
CA ILE A 110 0.50 -0.57 -4.57
C ILE A 110 -0.24 -1.83 -5.01
N LEU A 111 -1.54 -1.96 -4.70
CA LEU A 111 -2.36 -3.11 -5.10
C LEU A 111 -2.51 -3.26 -6.63
N LYS A 112 -2.42 -2.17 -7.38
CA LYS A 112 -2.39 -2.19 -8.85
C LYS A 112 -1.01 -2.50 -9.43
N GLY A 113 0.02 -2.59 -8.58
CA GLY A 113 1.41 -2.81 -9.01
C GLY A 113 2.08 -1.59 -9.64
N GLU A 114 1.52 -0.39 -9.45
CA GLU A 114 2.03 0.87 -10.03
C GLU A 114 3.25 1.41 -9.26
N VAL A 115 3.43 1.01 -8.00
CA VAL A 115 4.48 1.46 -7.09
C VAL A 115 5.49 0.34 -6.85
N SER A 116 6.78 0.61 -7.07
CA SER A 116 7.87 -0.35 -6.78
C SER A 116 8.42 -0.18 -5.37
N ARG A 117 8.34 1.03 -4.84
CA ARG A 117 9.01 1.38 -3.60
C ARG A 117 8.27 2.51 -2.90
N VAL A 118 8.08 2.36 -1.60
CA VAL A 118 7.61 3.41 -0.71
C VAL A 118 8.73 3.70 0.28
N VAL A 119 9.09 4.97 0.40
CA VAL A 119 10.10 5.45 1.35
C VAL A 119 9.42 6.33 2.38
N VAL A 120 9.67 6.04 3.66
CA VAL A 120 9.23 6.85 4.80
C VAL A 120 10.41 7.21 5.67
N ALA A 121 10.34 8.37 6.33
CA ALA A 121 11.39 8.78 7.27
C ALA A 121 11.44 7.83 8.48
N HIS A 122 10.27 7.52 9.06
CA HIS A 122 10.10 6.64 10.22
C HIS A 122 8.83 5.78 10.09
N LYS A 123 8.76 4.66 10.81
CA LYS A 123 7.60 3.73 10.80
C LYS A 123 6.28 4.44 11.16
N ASP A 124 6.34 5.34 12.14
CA ASP A 124 5.18 6.08 12.67
C ASP A 124 4.62 7.15 11.71
N ARG A 125 5.38 7.52 10.67
CA ARG A 125 4.91 8.41 9.60
C ARG A 125 3.92 7.69 8.72
N LEU A 126 4.13 6.39 8.48
CA LEU A 126 3.16 5.56 7.78
C LEU A 126 1.94 5.29 8.64
N ALA A 127 2.14 4.70 9.82
CA ALA A 127 1.07 4.40 10.78
C ALA A 127 1.63 4.20 12.19
N ARG A 128 0.82 4.48 13.21
CA ARG A 128 1.23 4.29 14.62
C ARG A 128 1.34 2.81 15.00
N PHE A 129 0.48 1.98 14.42
CA PHE A 129 0.47 0.52 14.58
C PHE A 129 0.32 -0.17 13.24
N GLY A 130 0.62 -1.47 13.19
CA GLY A 130 0.42 -2.29 12.00
C GLY A 130 1.44 -2.04 10.89
N PHE A 131 2.63 -1.51 11.22
CA PHE A 131 3.70 -1.34 10.24
C PHE A 131 4.03 -2.65 9.53
N ASP A 132 4.14 -3.76 10.28
CA ASP A 132 4.46 -5.07 9.70
C ASP A 132 3.37 -5.56 8.73
N LEU A 133 2.11 -5.20 8.97
CA LEU A 133 1.01 -5.48 8.03
C LEU A 133 1.20 -4.71 6.72
N PHE A 134 1.60 -3.43 6.78
CA PHE A 134 1.92 -2.67 5.57
C PHE A 134 3.14 -3.22 4.85
N ASN A 135 4.17 -3.63 5.59
CA ASN A 135 5.36 -4.23 5.00
C ASN A 135 5.00 -5.53 4.25
N TRP A 136 4.29 -6.44 4.91
CA TRP A 136 3.79 -7.67 4.29
C TRP A 136 2.93 -7.38 3.04
N LEU A 137 2.03 -6.40 3.10
CA LEU A 137 1.20 -6.00 1.96
C LEU A 137 2.06 -5.49 0.78
N CYS A 138 3.07 -4.68 1.06
CA CYS A 138 3.99 -4.19 0.02
C CYS A 138 4.74 -5.36 -0.63
N GLU A 139 5.25 -6.30 0.17
CA GLU A 139 5.96 -7.50 -0.31
C GLU A 139 5.08 -8.35 -1.24
N GLN A 140 3.82 -8.59 -0.88
CA GLN A 140 2.87 -9.34 -1.73
C GLN A 140 2.65 -8.68 -3.09
N ASN A 141 2.82 -7.37 -3.18
CA ASN A 141 2.60 -6.59 -4.40
C ASN A 141 3.90 -6.21 -5.12
N LYS A 142 5.03 -6.85 -4.78
CA LYS A 142 6.36 -6.54 -5.35
C LYS A 142 6.73 -5.06 -5.17
N CYS A 143 6.37 -4.51 -4.02
CA CYS A 143 6.70 -3.17 -3.57
C CYS A 143 7.61 -3.26 -2.33
N GLU A 144 8.69 -2.49 -2.32
CA GLU A 144 9.63 -2.42 -1.19
C GLU A 144 9.24 -1.26 -0.25
N LEU A 145 9.14 -1.50 1.06
CA LEU A 145 8.89 -0.46 2.05
C LEU A 145 10.19 -0.12 2.80
N ILE A 146 10.75 1.06 2.53
CA ILE A 146 12.02 1.52 3.10
C ILE A 146 11.76 2.53 4.21
N VAL A 147 12.44 2.35 5.34
CA VAL A 147 12.47 3.29 6.47
C VAL A 147 13.89 3.81 6.63
N LEU A 148 14.08 5.13 6.55
CA LEU A 148 15.43 5.72 6.53
C LEU A 148 16.06 5.96 7.90
N ASN A 149 15.27 6.29 8.92
CA ASN A 149 15.81 6.56 10.26
C ASN A 149 15.03 5.78 11.32
N GLU A 150 15.74 4.96 12.10
CA GLU A 150 15.23 4.37 13.34
C GLU A 150 15.58 5.22 14.58
N LYS A 151 16.49 6.19 14.45
CA LYS A 151 16.89 7.08 15.55
C LYS A 151 16.05 8.35 15.58
N GLU A 152 15.01 8.28 16.43
CA GLU A 152 14.33 9.32 17.24
C GLU A 152 14.23 10.75 16.64
N LEU A 153 13.05 11.32 16.39
CA LEU A 153 11.97 11.55 17.34
C LEU A 153 10.60 11.53 16.63
N SER A 154 9.71 10.61 17.04
CA SER A 154 8.29 10.91 16.91
C SER A 154 8.01 12.15 17.75
N PRO A 155 7.29 13.18 17.26
CA PRO A 155 6.97 14.33 18.09
C PRO A 155 6.22 13.82 19.33
N GLN A 156 6.78 14.07 20.52
CA GLN A 156 6.21 13.60 21.79
C GLN A 156 4.73 14.00 21.92
N ALA A 157 4.38 15.19 21.42
CA ALA A 157 3.01 15.67 21.32
C ALA A 157 2.09 14.72 20.53
N GLU A 158 2.52 14.24 19.35
CA GLU A 158 1.70 13.31 18.55
C GLU A 158 1.49 11.98 19.26
N MET A 159 2.49 11.50 20.03
CA MET A 159 2.34 10.27 20.82
C MET A 159 1.32 10.44 21.94
N VAL A 160 1.34 11.57 22.64
CA VAL A 160 0.35 11.88 23.69
C VAL A 160 -1.05 11.98 23.10
N GLU A 161 -1.22 12.67 21.96
CA GLU A 161 -2.50 12.76 21.27
C GLU A 161 -3.03 11.39 20.85
N ASP A 162 -2.17 10.52 20.33
CA ASP A 162 -2.57 9.16 19.96
C ASP A 162 -2.96 8.31 21.20
N ILE A 163 -2.28 8.45 22.33
CA ILE A 163 -2.67 7.80 23.60
C ILE A 163 -4.03 8.31 24.07
N LEU A 164 -4.27 9.62 24.06
CA LEU A 164 -5.55 10.21 24.46
C LEU A 164 -6.68 9.73 23.54
N ALA A 165 -6.43 9.63 22.23
CA ALA A 165 -7.40 9.11 21.27
C ALA A 165 -7.75 7.64 21.55
N ILE A 166 -6.76 6.81 21.89
CA ILE A 166 -6.96 5.40 22.28
C ILE A 166 -7.81 5.34 23.56
N LEU A 167 -7.42 6.07 24.60
CA LEU A 167 -8.13 6.10 25.88
C LEU A 167 -9.57 6.57 25.70
N HIS A 168 -9.79 7.62 24.91
CA HIS A 168 -11.14 8.13 24.60
C HIS A 168 -12.00 7.09 23.86
N CYS A 169 -11.41 6.37 22.89
CA CYS A 169 -12.11 5.31 22.18
C CYS A 169 -12.55 4.18 23.13
N PHE A 170 -11.67 3.74 24.01
CA PHE A 170 -11.97 2.70 24.99
C PHE A 170 -12.95 3.18 26.07
N SER A 171 -12.81 4.40 26.59
CA SER A 171 -13.71 4.95 27.61
C SER A 171 -15.14 5.11 27.09
N SER A 172 -15.30 5.58 25.84
CA SER A 172 -16.60 5.68 25.17
C SER A 172 -17.28 4.31 25.02
N ARG A 173 -16.51 3.28 24.64
CA ARG A 173 -17.01 1.89 24.54
C ARG A 173 -17.39 1.33 25.91
N LEU A 174 -16.59 1.56 26.94
CA LEU A 174 -16.90 1.13 28.32
C LEU A 174 -18.16 1.81 28.85
N TYR A 175 -18.35 3.10 28.57
CA TYR A 175 -19.56 3.81 28.94
C TYR A 175 -20.80 3.25 28.22
N GLY A 176 -20.68 2.97 26.91
CA GLY A 176 -21.72 2.30 26.14
C GLY A 176 -22.10 0.93 26.70
N LEU A 177 -21.10 0.13 27.09
CA LEU A 177 -21.32 -1.18 27.73
C LEU A 177 -21.98 -1.07 29.10
N ARG A 178 -21.64 -0.06 29.90
CA ARG A 178 -22.32 0.20 31.19
C ARG A 178 -23.79 0.55 30.97
N LYS A 179 -24.08 1.45 30.02
CA LYS A 179 -25.45 1.81 29.64
C LYS A 179 -26.23 0.59 29.16
N TYR A 180 -25.62 -0.25 28.32
CA TYR A 180 -26.23 -1.50 27.84
C TYR A 180 -26.50 -2.49 28.97
N LYS A 181 -25.55 -2.67 29.89
CA LYS A 181 -25.71 -3.53 31.08
C LYS A 181 -26.82 -3.02 32.01
N THR A 182 -26.93 -1.70 32.21
CA THR A 182 -28.02 -1.09 32.98
C THR A 182 -29.38 -1.27 32.29
N LEU A 183 -29.44 -1.15 30.97
CA LEU A 183 -30.66 -1.42 30.19
C LEU A 183 -31.09 -2.89 30.30
N LEU A 184 -30.16 -3.84 30.15
CA LEU A 184 -30.42 -5.28 30.32
C LEU A 184 -30.92 -5.62 31.73
N ASN A 185 -30.35 -5.02 32.77
CA ASN A 185 -30.78 -5.24 34.16
C ASN A 185 -32.17 -4.66 34.47
N ASN A 186 -32.61 -3.66 33.70
CA ASN A 186 -33.89 -2.98 33.89
C ASN A 186 -34.98 -3.51 32.95
N ASP A 187 -34.68 -4.51 32.12
CA ASP A 187 -35.62 -5.12 31.18
C ASP A 187 -36.06 -6.51 31.68
N PRO A 188 -37.23 -6.62 32.33
CA PRO A 188 -37.68 -7.86 32.99
C PRO A 188 -38.03 -9.01 32.04
N GLU A 189 -38.10 -8.78 30.72
CA GLU A 189 -38.33 -9.84 29.73
C GLU A 189 -37.06 -10.60 29.35
N LEU A 190 -35.87 -9.97 29.44
CA LEU A 190 -34.58 -10.56 29.06
C LEU A 190 -33.87 -11.29 30.22
N CYS A 191 -34.28 -11.04 31.47
CA CYS A 191 -33.72 -11.68 32.67
C CYS A 191 -34.38 -13.02 33.06
N LYS A 192 -35.34 -13.53 32.28
CA LYS A 192 -35.91 -14.86 32.55
C LYS A 192 -34.97 -15.94 32.00
N GLU A 193 -34.25 -16.62 32.89
CA GLU A 193 -33.59 -17.87 32.54
C GLU A 193 -34.63 -18.84 31.96
N PRO A 194 -34.31 -19.59 30.88
CA PRO A 194 -35.23 -20.58 30.34
C PRO A 194 -35.52 -21.62 31.43
N SER A 195 -36.80 -21.74 31.80
CA SER A 195 -37.28 -22.72 32.76
C SER A 195 -36.78 -24.11 32.36
N LYS A 196 -35.96 -24.74 33.21
CA LYS A 196 -35.51 -26.11 32.99
C LYS A 196 -36.73 -27.03 32.86
N PRO A 197 -36.79 -27.89 31.83
CA PRO A 197 -37.86 -28.86 31.72
C PRO A 197 -37.73 -29.88 32.85
N SER A 198 -38.86 -30.13 33.51
CA SER A 198 -39.09 -31.14 34.55
C SER A 198 -38.89 -32.57 34.06
#